data_AF-A0A838ULJ7-F1
#
_entry.id   AF-A0A838ULJ7-F1
#
_cell.length_a   1.000
_cell.length_b   1.000
_cell.length_c   1.000
_cell.angle_alpha   90.00
_cell.angle_beta   90.00
_cell.angle_gamma   90.00
#
_symmetry.space_group_name_H-M   'P 1'
#
loop_
_entity.id
_entity.type
_entity.pdbx_description
1 polymer ?
#
loop_
_entity_poly.entity_id
_entity_poly.type
_entity_poly.pdbx_seq_one_letter_code
_entity_poly.pdbx_strand_id
1 'polypeptide(L)' 'MLSLLAQQTEPLCVCDITAQFDQHQPTISHHLRLLREARFVDCEKRGVWAYYWVTDAGQRALIVALSLG' A
#
# COMPACT_ATOMS: atom_id res chain seq x y z
N MET A 1 -4.48 1.93 -4.64
CA MET A 1 -3.47 1.18 -3.85
C MET A 1 -3.63 1.37 -2.35
N LEU A 2 -3.68 2.60 -1.81
CA LEU A 2 -3.92 2.80 -0.38
C LEU A 2 -5.26 2.17 0.09
N SER A 3 -6.32 2.35 -0.70
CA SER A 3 -7.62 1.70 -0.46
C SER A 3 -7.56 0.16 -0.50
N LEU A 4 -6.76 -0.42 -1.40
CA LEU A 4 -6.55 -1.87 -1.47
C LEU A 4 -5.97 -2.39 -0.15
N LEU A 5 -4.87 -1.77 0.30
CA LEU A 5 -4.17 -2.16 1.53
C LEU A 5 -5.02 -1.93 2.79
N ALA A 6 -5.87 -0.90 2.79
CA ALA A 6 -6.78 -0.62 3.91
C ALA A 6 -7.90 -1.65 4.09
N GLN A 7 -8.19 -2.46 3.06
CA GLN A 7 -9.21 -3.50 3.09
C GLN A 7 -8.66 -4.87 3.48
N GLN A 8 -7.34 -5.00 3.66
CA GLN A 8 -6.70 -6.27 4.01
C GLN A 8 -6.52 -6.38 5.52
N THR A 9 -6.75 -7.58 6.04
CA THR A 9 -6.43 -7.92 7.44
C THR A 9 -4.97 -8.31 7.61
N GLU A 10 -4.31 -8.76 6.53
CA GLU A 10 -2.92 -9.21 6.51
C GLU A 10 -2.09 -8.40 5.50
N PRO A 11 -0.77 -8.24 5.74
CA PRO A 11 0.13 -7.59 4.78
C PRO A 11 0.18 -8.30 3.42
N LEU A 12 0.18 -7.54 2.33
CA LEU A 12 0.28 -8.10 0.97
C LEU A 12 1.70 -8.06 0.43
N CYS A 13 2.12 -9.11 -0.27
CA CYS A 13 3.37 -9.10 -1.04
C CYS A 13 3.30 -8.04 -2.15
N VAL A 14 4.44 -7.43 -2.50
CA VAL A 14 4.55 -6.58 -3.71
C VAL A 14 4.07 -7.30 -4.98
N CYS A 15 4.24 -8.62 -5.04
CA CYS A 15 3.76 -9.47 -6.12
C CYS A 15 2.22 -9.53 -6.18
N ASP A 16 1.56 -9.75 -5.03
CA ASP A 16 0.10 -9.74 -4.92
C ASP A 16 -0.47 -8.36 -5.26
N ILE A 17 0.17 -7.29 -4.76
CA ILE A 17 -0.22 -5.91 -5.06
C ILE A 17 -0.13 -5.66 -6.56
N THR A 18 0.99 -6.03 -7.20
CA THR A 18 1.19 -5.82 -8.64
C THR A 18 0.12 -6.55 -9.46
N ALA A 19 -0.32 -7.73 -9.04
CA ALA A 19 -1.38 -8.48 -9.73
C ALA A 19 -2.76 -7.81 -9.68
N GLN A 20 -2.98 -6.81 -8.82
CA GLN A 20 -4.24 -6.05 -8.76
C GLN A 20 -4.31 -4.89 -9.75
N PHE A 21 -3.28 -4.70 -10.57
CA PHE A 21 -3.09 -3.52 -11.40
C PHE A 21 -2.60 -3.92 -12.79
N ASP A 22 -3.06 -3.24 -13.83
CA ASP A 22 -2.56 -3.40 -15.21
C ASP A 22 -1.17 -2.75 -15.42
N GLN A 23 -0.54 -2.28 -14.34
CA GLN A 23 0.76 -1.63 -14.33
C GLN A 23 1.87 -2.62 -13.95
N HIS A 24 3.03 -2.45 -14.58
CA HIS A 24 4.20 -3.27 -14.25
C HIS A 24 4.79 -2.93 -12.87
N GLN A 25 5.46 -3.92 -12.29
CA GLN A 25 6.05 -3.87 -10.95
C GLN A 25 6.94 -2.64 -10.64
N PRO A 26 7.74 -2.08 -11.58
CA PRO A 26 8.53 -0.86 -11.28
C PRO A 26 7.65 0.34 -10.91
N THR A 27 6.53 0.54 -11.61
CA THR A 27 5.58 1.63 -11.33
C THR A 27 4.87 1.42 -9.99
N ILE A 28 4.46 0.18 -9.70
CA ILE A 28 3.86 -0.17 -8.41
C ILE A 28 4.83 0.07 -7.27
N SER A 29 6.09 -0.33 -7.43
CA SER A 29 7.15 -0.14 -6.44
C SER A 29 7.43 1.34 -6.19
N HIS A 30 7.39 2.17 -7.25
CA HIS A 30 7.51 3.63 -7.13
C HIS A 30 6.36 4.23 -6.30
N HIS A 31 5.11 3.87 -6.59
CA HIS A 31 3.98 4.35 -5.79
C HIS A 31 4.06 3.88 -4.33
N LEU A 32 4.48 2.64 -4.08
CA LEU A 32 4.63 2.10 -2.73
C LEU A 32 5.69 2.86 -1.95
N ARG A 33 6.79 3.23 -2.62
CA ARG A 33 7.82 4.09 -2.05
C ARG A 33 7.26 5.47 -1.67
N LEU A 34 6.52 6.13 -2.55
CA LEU A 34 5.92 7.44 -2.25
C LEU A 34 4.95 7.39 -1.06
N LEU A 35 4.11 6.35 -0.98
CA LEU A 35 3.22 6.16 0.16
C LEU A 35 3.98 5.89 1.47
N ARG A 36 5.12 5.18 1.39
CA ARG A 36 6.01 4.96 2.56
C ARG A 36 6.68 6.26 3.01
N GLU A 37 7.18 7.06 2.08
CA GLU A 37 7.77 8.37 2.38
C GLU A 37 6.73 9.31 3.03
N ALA A 38 5.46 9.23 2.61
CA ALA A 38 4.33 9.91 3.24
C ALA A 38 3.86 9.25 4.57
N ARG A 39 4.44 8.11 4.96
CA ARG A 39 4.05 7.30 6.14
C ARG A 39 2.62 6.77 6.12
N PHE A 40 2.00 6.65 4.95
CA PHE A 40 0.65 6.09 4.78
C PHE A 40 0.62 4.57 4.71
N VAL A 41 1.74 3.96 4.32
CA VAL A 41 1.94 2.52 4.35
C VAL A 41 3.31 2.24 4.98
N ASP A 42 3.45 1.05 5.54
CA ASP A 42 4.74 0.53 5.97
C ASP A 42 5.00 -0.83 5.32
N CYS A 43 6.22 -1.34 5.45
CA CYS A 43 6.58 -2.63 4.90
C CYS A 43 7.59 -3.41 5.73
N GLU A 44 7.54 -4.72 5.58
CA GLU A 44 8.47 -5.67 6.17
C GLU A 44 9.06 -6.53 5.05
N LYS A 45 10.37 -6.78 5.12
CA LYS A 45 11.03 -7.72 4.23
C LYS A 45 10.97 -9.13 4.85
N ARG A 46 10.38 -10.07 4.13
CA ARG A 46 10.33 -11.50 4.49
C ARG A 46 11.02 -12.32 3.40
N GLY A 47 12.28 -12.69 3.66
CA GLY A 47 13.13 -13.32 2.65
C GLY A 47 13.43 -12.36 1.50
N VAL A 48 13.10 -12.75 0.26
CA VAL A 48 13.29 -11.91 -0.93
C VAL A 48 12.12 -10.96 -1.21
N TRP A 49 10.99 -11.14 -0.51
CA TRP A 49 9.76 -10.40 -0.77
C TRP A 49 9.55 -9.28 0.25
N ALA A 50 8.91 -8.20 -0.20
CA ALA A 50 8.46 -7.10 0.65
C ALA A 50 6.95 -7.15 0.79
N TYR A 51 6.48 -7.09 2.03
CA TYR A 51 5.06 -7.13 2.40
C TYR A 51 4.64 -5.77 2.92
N TYR A 52 3.51 -5.25 2.46
CA TYR A 52 3.03 -3.91 2.78
C TYR A 52 1.69 -3.95 3.51
N TRP A 53 1.50 -3.02 4.42
CA TRP A 53 0.23 -2.77 5.12
C TRP A 53 -0.03 -1.28 5.25
N VAL A 54 -1.29 -0.91 5.46
CA VAL A 54 -1.67 0.48 5.73
C VAL A 54 -1.31 0.86 7.17
N THR A 55 -0.83 2.07 7.40
CA THR A 55 -0.62 2.60 8.76
C THR A 55 -1.88 3.29 9.27
N ASP A 56 -1.95 3.59 10.57
CA ASP A 56 -3.01 4.43 11.14
C ASP A 56 -3.13 5.78 10.43
N ALA A 57 -2.01 6.39 10.04
CA ALA A 57 -1.99 7.65 9.31
C ALA A 57 -2.61 7.48 7.91
N GLY A 58 -2.28 6.40 7.20
CA GLY A 58 -2.89 6.07 5.91
C GLY A 58 -4.38 5.79 6.01
N GLN A 59 -4.82 5.07 7.05
CA GLN A 59 -6.24 4.83 7.30
C GLN A 59 -7.01 6.13 7.55
N ARG A 60 -6.48 7.00 8.41
CA ARG A 60 -7.09 8.32 8.68
C ARG A 60 -7.16 9.19 7.42
N ALA A 61 -6.08 9.20 6.62
CA ALA A 61 -6.05 9.95 5.37
C ALA A 61 -7.13 9.47 4.40
N LEU A 62 -7.34 8.15 4.30
CA LEU A 62 -8.38 7.57 3.46
C LEU A 62 -9.78 7.95 3.96
N ILE A 63 -10.04 7.87 5.26
CA ILE A 63 -11.32 8.28 5.87
C ILE A 63 -11.62 9.75 5.54
N VAL A 64 -10.65 10.65 5.76
CA VAL A 64 -10.81 12.08 5.46
C VAL A 64 -11.11 12.30 3.97
N ALA A 65 -10.38 11.63 3.08
CA ALA A 65 -10.60 11.78 1.64
C ALA A 65 -11.99 11.31 1.20
N LEU A 66 -12.54 10.26 1.81
CA LEU A 66 -13.88 9.75 1.51
C LEU A 66 -15.01 10.59 2.12
N SER A 67 -14.76 11.27 3.24
CA SER A 67 -15.73 12.17 3.89
C SER A 67 -15.85 13.55 3.22
N LEU A 68 -14.96 13.86 2.28
CA LEU A 68 -14.95 15.11 1.52
C LEU A 68 -15.64 14.98 0.14
N GLY A 69 -16.21 13.81 -0.16
CA GLY A 69 -16.92 13.50 -1.40
C GLY A 69 -18.43 13.44 -1.24
#